data_AF-A0AAV4X4P6-F1
#
_entry.id   AF-A0AAV4X4P6-F1
#
_cell.length_a   1.000
_cell.length_b   1.000
_cell.length_c   1.000
_cell.angle_alpha   90.00
_cell.angle_beta   90.00
_cell.angle_gamma   90.00
#
_symmetry.space_group_name_H-M   'P 1'
#
loop_
_entity.id
_entity.type
_entity.pdbx_description
1 polymer ?
#
loop_
_entity_poly.entity_id
_entity_poly.type
_entity_poly.pdbx_seq_one_letter_code
_entity_poly.pdbx_strand_id
1 'polypeptide(L)'
;MGTRAAAFTAKIHNLQHYNGRIKHNLLPLPSGDDVANTLKYFSQTLLSVLKDVPSISFDMLRSPEKDAIRTSLFPSLDYKTLHHALVELVDAVPLVQHGAHALGYTILHTLACLVPFLEHELMDTLPYLVASTMTVFPCSLHKDIIDMLCNHLLPFTFRPDPKENNESYAGMSTVAVLMLVFQYTDCTAFHCQVLECLMSLKNDIVKDLLCVIAHGTAKARCHAVELLFQYLPTLNPALLDRKGIGNKLNGVLF
;
A
#
# COMPACT_ATOMS: atom_id res chain seq x y z
N MET A 1 -31.74 8.50 -20.88
CA MET A 1 -30.30 8.12 -20.95
C MET A 1 -29.70 8.37 -19.58
N GLY A 2 -29.07 7.37 -18.95
CA GLY A 2 -28.43 7.55 -17.64
C GLY A 2 -27.12 8.32 -17.77
N THR A 3 -26.85 9.27 -16.88
CA THR A 3 -25.58 10.00 -16.84
C THR A 3 -24.44 9.08 -16.38
N ARG A 4 -23.19 9.42 -16.72
CA ARG A 4 -21.98 8.67 -16.27
C ARG A 4 -21.96 8.48 -14.75
N ALA A 5 -22.34 9.51 -13.99
CA ALA A 5 -22.44 9.46 -12.54
C ALA A 5 -23.47 8.43 -12.04
N ALA A 6 -24.66 8.37 -12.63
CA ALA A 6 -25.68 7.40 -12.25
C ALA A 6 -25.22 5.95 -12.51
N ALA A 7 -24.52 5.70 -13.63
CA ALA A 7 -23.94 4.38 -13.92
C ALA A 7 -22.84 4.01 -12.92
N PHE A 8 -22.00 4.97 -12.54
CA PHE A 8 -20.94 4.79 -11.55
C PHE A 8 -21.53 4.39 -10.18
N THR A 9 -22.50 5.14 -9.67
CA THR A 9 -23.18 4.84 -8.40
C THR A 9 -23.91 3.49 -8.44
N ALA A 10 -24.60 3.17 -9.53
CA ALA A 10 -25.28 1.88 -9.68
C ALA A 10 -24.30 0.70 -9.65
N LYS A 11 -23.11 0.86 -10.23
CA LYS A 11 -22.05 -0.16 -10.18
C LYS A 11 -21.44 -0.30 -8.79
N ILE A 12 -21.36 0.77 -8.00
CA ILE A 12 -20.90 0.71 -6.60
C ILE A 12 -21.90 -0.11 -5.78
N HIS A 13 -23.20 0.17 -5.93
CA HIS A 13 -24.24 -0.62 -5.26
C HIS A 13 -24.19 -2.10 -5.65
N ASN A 14 -23.85 -2.41 -6.91
CA ASN A 14 -23.66 -3.80 -7.32
C ASN A 14 -22.47 -4.47 -6.61
N LEU A 15 -21.34 -3.77 -6.44
CA LEU A 15 -20.21 -4.28 -5.65
C LEU A 15 -20.60 -4.56 -4.20
N GLN A 16 -21.31 -3.62 -3.57
CA GLN A 16 -21.79 -3.77 -2.19
C GLN A 16 -22.76 -4.95 -2.07
N HIS A 17 -23.64 -5.14 -3.05
CA HIS A 17 -24.55 -6.29 -3.10
C HIS A 17 -23.79 -7.61 -3.27
N TYR A 18 -22.78 -7.68 -4.14
CA TYR A 18 -21.92 -8.87 -4.23
C TYR A 18 -21.19 -9.14 -2.92
N ASN A 19 -20.61 -8.10 -2.31
CA ASN A 19 -19.92 -8.21 -1.03
C ASN A 19 -20.85 -8.75 0.07
N GLY A 20 -22.06 -8.19 0.17
CA GLY A 20 -23.08 -8.64 1.11
C GLY A 20 -23.45 -10.11 0.92
N ARG A 21 -23.56 -10.58 -0.34
CA ARG A 21 -23.86 -11.99 -0.63
C ARG A 21 -22.71 -12.93 -0.29
N ILE A 22 -21.46 -12.51 -0.54
CA ILE A 22 -20.28 -13.29 -0.16
C ILE A 22 -20.21 -13.42 1.36
N LYS A 23 -20.29 -12.29 2.09
CA LYS A 23 -20.18 -12.25 3.56
C LYS A 23 -21.28 -13.04 4.27
N HIS A 24 -22.52 -12.99 3.76
CA HIS A 24 -23.66 -13.68 4.36
C HIS A 24 -23.98 -15.04 3.69
N ASN A 25 -23.12 -15.49 2.77
CA ASN A 25 -23.25 -16.76 2.07
C ASN A 25 -24.61 -16.94 1.34
N LEU A 26 -25.10 -15.89 0.68
CA LEU A 26 -26.41 -15.83 0.03
C LEU A 26 -26.35 -16.28 -1.44
N LEU A 27 -27.08 -17.34 -1.76
CA LEU A 27 -27.10 -17.96 -3.10
C LEU A 27 -27.87 -17.12 -4.16
N PRO A 28 -27.54 -17.26 -5.45
CA PRO A 28 -26.28 -17.83 -5.98
C PRO A 28 -25.04 -16.98 -5.61
N LEU A 29 -24.00 -17.61 -5.08
CA LEU A 29 -22.76 -16.90 -4.70
C LEU A 29 -22.10 -16.27 -5.94
N PRO A 30 -21.72 -14.98 -5.90
CA PRO A 30 -20.94 -14.39 -6.98
C PRO A 30 -19.53 -14.97 -6.98
N SER A 31 -18.97 -15.24 -8.16
CA SER A 31 -17.57 -15.63 -8.29
C SER A 31 -16.65 -14.43 -8.13
N GLY A 32 -15.39 -14.66 -7.76
CA GLY A 32 -14.37 -13.61 -7.75
C GLY A 32 -14.19 -12.95 -9.12
N ASP A 33 -14.35 -13.72 -10.20
CA ASP A 33 -14.30 -13.20 -11.58
C ASP A 33 -15.46 -12.26 -11.91
N ASP A 34 -16.67 -12.53 -11.43
CA ASP A 34 -17.85 -11.66 -11.62
C ASP A 34 -17.63 -10.29 -10.95
N VAL A 35 -17.12 -10.31 -9.73
CA VAL A 35 -16.79 -9.10 -8.96
C VAL A 35 -15.63 -8.36 -9.62
N ALA A 36 -14.57 -9.07 -10.02
CA ALA A 36 -13.42 -8.51 -10.73
C ALA A 36 -13.84 -7.82 -12.04
N ASN A 37 -14.73 -8.42 -12.82
CA ASN A 37 -15.24 -7.81 -14.05
C ASN A 37 -16.01 -6.52 -13.80
N THR A 38 -16.72 -6.43 -12.67
CA THR A 38 -17.37 -5.18 -12.24
C THR A 38 -16.34 -4.15 -11.80
N LEU A 39 -15.26 -4.55 -11.12
CA LEU A 39 -14.16 -3.66 -10.74
C LEU A 39 -13.39 -3.10 -11.94
N LYS A 40 -13.19 -3.90 -13.00
CA LYS A 40 -12.52 -3.45 -14.24
C LYS A 40 -13.21 -2.23 -14.87
N TYR A 41 -14.54 -2.12 -14.76
CA TYR A 41 -15.28 -0.93 -15.20
C TYR A 41 -14.80 0.34 -14.48
N PHE A 42 -14.53 0.27 -13.18
CA PHE A 42 -14.04 1.40 -12.41
C PHE A 42 -12.62 1.78 -12.82
N SER A 43 -11.71 0.82 -12.91
CA SER A 43 -10.35 1.08 -13.41
C SER A 43 -10.36 1.75 -14.78
N GLN A 44 -11.16 1.25 -15.73
CA GLN A 44 -11.29 1.85 -17.06
C GLN A 44 -11.86 3.27 -17.00
N THR A 45 -12.87 3.51 -16.17
CA THR A 45 -13.48 4.83 -15.99
C THR A 45 -12.50 5.83 -15.39
N LEU A 46 -11.79 5.44 -14.32
CA LEU A 46 -10.79 6.28 -13.64
C LEU A 46 -9.63 6.63 -14.58
N LEU A 47 -9.10 5.64 -15.30
CA LEU A 47 -8.04 5.87 -16.29
C LEU A 47 -8.51 6.74 -17.46
N SER A 48 -9.76 6.61 -17.91
CA SER A 48 -10.32 7.52 -18.92
C SER A 48 -10.37 8.95 -18.41
N VAL A 49 -10.84 9.16 -17.17
CA VAL A 49 -10.88 10.49 -16.56
C VAL A 49 -9.47 11.09 -16.43
N LEU A 50 -8.48 10.30 -16.03
CA LEU A 50 -7.09 10.76 -15.94
C LEU A 50 -6.50 11.19 -17.30
N LYS A 51 -6.93 10.55 -18.40
CA LYS A 51 -6.50 10.94 -19.75
C LYS A 51 -7.12 12.27 -20.21
N ASP A 52 -8.31 12.58 -19.72
CA ASP A 52 -9.08 13.75 -20.15
C ASP A 52 -8.69 15.04 -19.40
N VAL A 53 -7.89 14.94 -18.32
CA VAL A 53 -7.47 16.05 -17.45
C VAL A 53 -5.98 16.37 -17.66
N PRO A 54 -5.54 17.64 -17.60
CA PRO A 54 -4.12 18.00 -17.66
C PRO A 54 -3.30 17.28 -16.59
N SER A 55 -2.01 17.03 -16.89
CA SER A 55 -1.10 16.29 -16.01
C SER A 55 -1.11 16.85 -14.57
N ILE A 56 -1.62 16.06 -13.64
CA ILE A 56 -1.54 16.33 -12.20
C ILE A 56 -0.06 16.28 -11.83
N SER A 57 0.47 17.37 -11.27
CA SER A 57 1.86 17.35 -10.83
C SER A 57 2.03 16.46 -9.61
N PHE A 58 3.18 15.77 -9.52
CA PHE A 58 3.52 14.94 -8.38
C PHE A 58 3.42 15.72 -7.05
N ASP A 59 3.85 16.98 -7.06
CA ASP A 59 3.77 17.88 -5.90
C ASP A 59 2.35 18.22 -5.49
N MET A 60 1.38 18.17 -6.42
CA MET A 60 -0.02 18.38 -6.12
C MET A 60 -0.63 17.17 -5.39
N LEU A 61 -0.21 15.96 -5.75
CA LEU A 61 -0.70 14.74 -5.12
C LEU A 61 -0.18 14.54 -3.69
N ARG A 62 0.97 15.15 -3.35
CA ARG A 62 1.61 15.06 -2.03
C ARG A 62 1.20 16.18 -1.06
N SER A 63 0.46 17.18 -1.53
CA SER A 63 0.14 18.41 -0.79
C SER A 63 -1.34 18.46 -0.40
N PRO A 64 -1.69 18.27 0.89
CA PRO A 64 -3.07 18.31 1.37
C PRO A 64 -3.78 19.63 1.07
N GLU A 65 -3.06 20.74 1.17
CA GLU A 65 -3.58 22.09 0.88
C GLU A 65 -4.11 22.22 -0.56
N LYS A 66 -3.58 21.41 -1.48
CA LYS A 66 -3.97 21.41 -2.89
C LYS A 66 -5.09 20.42 -3.21
N ASP A 67 -5.65 19.72 -2.22
CA ASP A 67 -6.72 18.74 -2.45
C ASP A 67 -7.97 19.33 -3.05
N ALA A 68 -8.43 20.47 -2.53
CA ALA A 68 -9.61 21.13 -3.06
C ALA A 68 -9.42 21.50 -4.54
N ILE A 69 -8.23 21.96 -4.91
CA ILE A 69 -7.90 22.30 -6.30
C ILE A 69 -7.82 21.01 -7.13
N ARG A 70 -7.14 19.97 -6.64
CA ARG A 70 -6.96 18.70 -7.37
C ARG A 70 -8.29 18.01 -7.64
N THR A 71 -9.11 17.86 -6.61
CA THR A 71 -10.42 17.21 -6.71
C THR A 71 -11.38 17.98 -7.62
N SER A 72 -11.25 19.32 -7.71
CA SER A 72 -12.05 20.15 -8.64
C SER A 72 -11.75 19.89 -10.12
N LEU A 73 -10.63 19.25 -10.45
CA LEU A 73 -10.25 18.92 -11.84
C LEU A 73 -11.02 17.71 -12.37
N PHE A 74 -11.64 16.91 -11.50
CA PHE A 74 -12.29 15.67 -11.86
C PHE A 74 -13.82 15.82 -11.89
N PRO A 75 -14.53 14.99 -12.69
CA PRO A 75 -15.97 14.90 -12.60
C PRO A 75 -16.40 14.49 -11.19
N SER A 76 -17.56 15.00 -10.76
CA SER A 76 -18.20 14.71 -9.47
C SER A 76 -18.76 13.29 -9.41
N LEU A 77 -17.87 12.31 -9.34
CA LEU A 77 -18.18 10.90 -9.09
C LEU A 77 -17.91 10.57 -7.61
N ASP A 78 -18.56 9.52 -7.12
CA ASP A 78 -18.45 9.13 -5.71
C ASP A 78 -17.23 8.23 -5.45
N TYR A 79 -16.04 8.83 -5.57
CA TYR A 79 -14.74 8.17 -5.33
C TYR A 79 -14.60 7.67 -3.89
N LYS A 80 -15.17 8.41 -2.94
CA LYS A 80 -15.14 8.06 -1.52
C LYS A 80 -15.93 6.78 -1.26
N THR A 81 -17.15 6.64 -1.76
CA THR A 81 -17.92 5.41 -1.57
C THR A 81 -17.28 4.23 -2.33
N LEU A 82 -16.67 4.46 -3.49
CA LEU A 82 -15.88 3.42 -4.16
C LEU A 82 -14.71 2.94 -3.31
N HIS A 83 -13.96 3.85 -2.67
CA HIS A 83 -12.89 3.48 -1.73
C HIS A 83 -13.41 2.59 -0.60
N HIS A 84 -14.50 2.99 0.06
CA HIS A 84 -15.09 2.17 1.14
C HIS A 84 -15.53 0.79 0.64
N ALA A 85 -16.15 0.71 -0.54
CA ALA A 85 -16.53 -0.56 -1.13
C ALA A 85 -15.31 -1.46 -1.42
N LEU A 86 -14.17 -0.89 -1.86
CA LEU A 86 -12.92 -1.64 -2.05
C LEU A 86 -12.34 -2.13 -0.73
N VAL A 87 -12.33 -1.30 0.32
CA VAL A 87 -11.90 -1.70 1.67
C VAL A 87 -12.70 -2.90 2.15
N GLU A 88 -14.03 -2.84 2.04
CA GLU A 88 -14.88 -3.94 2.50
C GLU A 88 -14.75 -5.23 1.67
N LEU A 89 -14.33 -5.12 0.40
CA LEU A 89 -14.12 -6.25 -0.51
C LEU A 89 -12.81 -6.99 -0.23
N VAL A 90 -11.85 -6.39 0.46
CA VAL A 90 -10.60 -7.07 0.87
C VAL A 90 -10.93 -8.34 1.67
N ASP A 91 -11.84 -8.23 2.64
CA ASP A 91 -12.28 -9.37 3.47
C ASP A 91 -13.10 -10.41 2.70
N ALA A 92 -13.61 -10.07 1.51
CA ALA A 92 -14.37 -10.99 0.67
C ALA A 92 -13.47 -11.92 -0.16
N VAL A 93 -12.22 -11.53 -0.42
CA VAL A 93 -11.27 -12.31 -1.23
C VAL A 93 -11.04 -13.74 -0.71
N PRO A 94 -10.81 -13.99 0.58
CA PRO A 94 -10.65 -15.37 1.06
C PRO A 94 -11.97 -16.16 1.08
N LEU A 95 -13.12 -15.51 0.94
CA LEU A 95 -14.45 -16.12 1.02
C LEU A 95 -14.99 -16.59 -0.34
N VAL A 96 -14.42 -16.12 -1.46
CA VAL A 96 -14.87 -16.56 -2.79
C VAL A 96 -14.36 -17.96 -3.11
N GLN A 97 -15.21 -18.78 -3.73
CA GLN A 97 -14.86 -20.16 -4.10
C GLN A 97 -13.95 -20.23 -5.33
N HIS A 98 -14.12 -19.30 -6.27
CA HIS A 98 -13.39 -19.24 -7.54
C HIS A 98 -12.99 -17.79 -7.83
N GLY A 99 -11.84 -17.58 -8.46
CA GLY A 99 -11.41 -16.25 -8.91
C GLY A 99 -10.78 -15.35 -7.84
N ALA A 100 -10.34 -15.89 -6.68
CA ALA A 100 -9.75 -15.09 -5.59
C ALA A 100 -8.54 -14.26 -6.05
N HIS A 101 -7.64 -14.85 -6.86
CA HIS A 101 -6.49 -14.13 -7.42
C HIS A 101 -6.94 -12.97 -8.32
N ALA A 102 -7.87 -13.22 -9.26
CA ALA A 102 -8.37 -12.21 -10.18
C ALA A 102 -9.07 -11.06 -9.44
N LEU A 103 -9.84 -11.38 -8.40
CA LEU A 103 -10.47 -10.40 -7.52
C LEU A 103 -9.43 -9.57 -6.77
N GLY A 104 -8.49 -10.22 -6.06
CA GLY A 104 -7.43 -9.54 -5.31
C GLY A 104 -6.58 -8.61 -6.18
N TYR A 105 -6.13 -9.09 -7.34
CA TYR A 105 -5.40 -8.28 -8.32
C TYR A 105 -6.21 -7.07 -8.76
N THR A 106 -7.49 -7.27 -9.08
CA THR A 106 -8.32 -6.17 -9.58
C THR A 106 -8.62 -5.15 -8.47
N ILE A 107 -8.76 -5.57 -7.21
CA ILE A 107 -8.88 -4.65 -6.05
C ILE A 107 -7.62 -3.76 -5.97
N LEU A 108 -6.42 -4.36 -5.99
CA LEU A 108 -5.15 -3.60 -5.95
C LEU A 108 -5.06 -2.62 -7.13
N HIS A 109 -5.38 -3.09 -8.33
CA HIS A 109 -5.34 -2.26 -9.54
C HIS A 109 -6.37 -1.12 -9.49
N THR A 110 -7.60 -1.36 -9.01
CA THR A 110 -8.61 -0.30 -8.86
C THR A 110 -8.22 0.69 -7.79
N LEU A 111 -7.67 0.26 -6.65
CA LEU A 111 -7.12 1.16 -5.63
C LEU A 111 -6.00 2.05 -6.20
N ALA A 112 -5.07 1.48 -6.98
CA ALA A 112 -3.99 2.25 -7.61
C ALA A 112 -4.54 3.32 -8.57
N CYS A 113 -5.54 2.97 -9.37
CA CYS A 113 -6.23 3.94 -10.24
C CYS A 113 -7.00 5.01 -9.46
N LEU A 114 -7.40 4.73 -8.22
CA LEU A 114 -8.23 5.61 -7.40
C LEU A 114 -7.40 6.66 -6.64
N VAL A 115 -6.12 6.39 -6.36
CA VAL A 115 -5.22 7.30 -5.62
C VAL A 115 -5.33 8.76 -6.07
N PRO A 116 -5.28 9.11 -7.38
CA PRO A 116 -5.31 10.50 -7.81
C PRO A 116 -6.62 11.25 -7.51
N PHE A 117 -7.68 10.54 -7.13
CA PHE A 117 -9.02 11.07 -6.88
C PHE A 117 -9.36 11.17 -5.38
N LEU A 118 -8.56 10.55 -4.51
CA LEU A 118 -8.83 10.49 -3.08
C LEU A 118 -8.24 11.67 -2.35
N GLU A 119 -8.96 12.21 -1.38
CA GLU A 119 -8.44 13.17 -0.39
C GLU A 119 -7.30 12.54 0.43
N HIS A 120 -6.37 13.37 0.92
CA HIS A 120 -5.18 12.89 1.64
C HIS A 120 -5.52 12.06 2.88
N GLU A 121 -6.60 12.37 3.59
CA GLU A 121 -7.04 11.59 4.76
C GLU A 121 -7.26 10.12 4.40
N LEU A 122 -7.87 9.84 3.25
CA LEU A 122 -8.08 8.47 2.77
C LEU A 122 -6.79 7.88 2.19
N MET A 123 -6.04 8.67 1.40
CA MET A 123 -4.78 8.21 0.80
C MET A 123 -3.77 7.75 1.85
N ASP A 124 -3.65 8.46 2.97
CA ASP A 124 -2.71 8.15 4.04
C ASP A 124 -2.99 6.78 4.70
N THR A 125 -4.21 6.25 4.59
CA THR A 125 -4.57 4.91 5.11
C THR A 125 -4.20 3.75 4.17
N LEU A 126 -3.97 4.04 2.89
CA LEU A 126 -3.75 3.03 1.86
C LEU A 126 -2.49 2.18 2.05
N PRO A 127 -1.33 2.71 2.49
CA PRO A 127 -0.14 1.88 2.72
C PRO A 127 -0.41 0.74 3.72
N TYR A 128 -1.07 1.06 4.83
CA TYR A 128 -1.44 0.04 5.81
C TYR A 128 -2.48 -0.94 5.26
N LEU A 129 -3.53 -0.43 4.60
CA LEU A 129 -4.56 -1.27 3.98
C LEU A 129 -3.94 -2.27 3.00
N VAL A 130 -3.10 -1.81 2.07
CA VAL A 130 -2.48 -2.65 1.04
C VAL A 130 -1.52 -3.66 1.66
N ALA A 131 -0.70 -3.26 2.65
CA ALA A 131 0.13 -4.22 3.38
C ALA A 131 -0.71 -5.28 4.10
N SER A 132 -1.85 -4.90 4.70
CA SER A 132 -2.73 -5.83 5.40
C SER A 132 -3.37 -6.87 4.48
N THR A 133 -3.48 -6.59 3.17
CA THR A 133 -3.99 -7.58 2.21
C THR A 133 -3.09 -8.83 2.10
N MET A 134 -1.81 -8.75 2.48
CA MET A 134 -0.93 -9.94 2.56
C MET A 134 -1.45 -11.01 3.53
N THR A 135 -2.33 -10.64 4.46
CA THR A 135 -2.94 -11.57 5.42
C THR A 135 -4.09 -12.40 4.83
N VAL A 136 -4.70 -11.93 3.74
CA VAL A 136 -5.95 -12.50 3.18
C VAL A 136 -5.87 -12.82 1.69
N PHE A 137 -4.96 -12.19 0.94
CA PHE A 137 -4.81 -12.41 -0.50
C PHE A 137 -3.87 -13.59 -0.78
N PRO A 138 -4.03 -14.28 -1.94
CA PRO A 138 -3.11 -15.33 -2.34
C PRO A 138 -1.65 -14.84 -2.47
N CYS A 139 -0.68 -15.65 -2.01
CA CYS A 139 0.75 -15.31 -2.02
C CYS A 139 1.31 -14.95 -3.40
N SER A 140 0.67 -15.42 -4.47
CA SER A 140 0.97 -15.02 -5.85
C SER A 140 0.88 -13.51 -6.10
N LEU A 141 0.13 -12.77 -5.26
CA LEU A 141 -0.04 -11.31 -5.35
C LEU A 141 0.95 -10.53 -4.48
N HIS A 142 1.84 -11.18 -3.73
CA HIS A 142 2.78 -10.47 -2.86
C HIS A 142 3.68 -9.51 -3.65
N LYS A 143 4.08 -9.86 -4.88
CA LYS A 143 4.86 -8.95 -5.73
C LYS A 143 4.06 -7.68 -6.06
N ASP A 144 2.80 -7.84 -6.46
CA ASP A 144 1.91 -6.72 -6.79
C ASP A 144 1.65 -5.82 -5.59
N ILE A 145 1.47 -6.40 -4.40
CA ILE A 145 1.30 -5.67 -3.13
C ILE A 145 2.55 -4.82 -2.84
N ILE A 146 3.74 -5.41 -2.94
CA ILE A 146 5.00 -4.72 -2.66
C ILE A 146 5.26 -3.61 -3.70
N ASP A 147 5.01 -3.87 -4.98
CA ASP A 147 5.14 -2.84 -6.02
C ASP A 147 4.13 -1.70 -5.86
N MET A 148 2.92 -2.01 -5.39
CA MET A 148 1.93 -0.99 -5.08
C MET A 148 2.37 -0.12 -3.90
N LEU A 149 2.86 -0.73 -2.81
CA LEU A 149 3.41 0.01 -1.68
C LEU A 149 4.54 0.93 -2.13
N CYS A 150 5.59 0.38 -2.75
CA CYS A 150 6.82 1.11 -3.02
C CYS A 150 6.72 2.10 -4.17
N ASN A 151 5.92 1.81 -5.20
CA ASN A 151 5.88 2.65 -6.41
C ASN A 151 4.62 3.53 -6.51
N HIS A 152 3.55 3.20 -5.78
CA HIS A 152 2.24 3.84 -5.96
C HIS A 152 1.67 4.49 -4.70
N LEU A 153 2.18 4.18 -3.50
CA LEU A 153 1.60 4.66 -2.24
C LEU A 153 2.59 5.40 -1.34
N LEU A 154 3.67 4.73 -0.92
CA LEU A 154 4.64 5.31 0.03
C LEU A 154 5.24 6.64 -0.46
N PRO A 155 5.66 6.80 -1.73
CA PRO A 155 6.23 8.05 -2.21
C PRO A 155 5.28 9.26 -2.13
N PHE A 156 3.97 9.02 -2.12
CA PHE A 156 2.94 10.06 -2.15
C PHE A 156 2.38 10.39 -0.77
N THR A 157 2.41 9.42 0.15
CA THR A 157 1.84 9.53 1.49
C THR A 157 2.84 9.99 2.54
N PHE A 158 4.15 9.73 2.32
CA PHE A 158 5.20 10.28 3.16
C PHE A 158 5.48 11.72 2.74
N ARG A 159 5.35 12.67 3.66
CA ARG A 159 5.57 14.10 3.40
C ARG A 159 6.91 14.53 3.98
N PRO A 160 7.69 15.38 3.28
CA PRO A 160 9.01 15.79 3.75
C PRO A 160 8.93 17.08 4.59
N ASP A 161 7.73 17.54 4.98
CA ASP A 161 7.58 18.88 5.56
C ASP A 161 8.12 18.91 7.01
N PRO A 162 9.22 19.64 7.27
CA PRO A 162 9.81 19.74 8.60
C PRO A 162 9.02 20.66 9.54
N LYS A 163 8.02 21.39 9.03
CA LYS A 163 7.27 22.39 9.80
C LYS A 163 5.98 21.85 10.42
N GLU A 164 5.42 20.79 9.86
CA GLU A 164 4.27 20.11 10.44
C GLU A 164 4.76 19.02 11.39
N ASN A 165 4.71 19.32 12.69
CA ASN A 165 5.01 18.37 13.77
C ASN A 165 3.97 17.23 13.89
N ASN A 166 3.21 16.95 12.82
CA ASN A 166 2.12 16.00 12.78
C ASN A 166 2.53 14.84 11.86
N GLU A 167 2.92 13.72 12.46
CA GLU A 167 3.22 12.50 11.70
C GLU A 167 1.97 12.05 10.94
N SER A 168 2.09 11.84 9.62
CA SER A 168 0.99 11.32 8.81
C SER A 168 0.62 9.90 9.26
N TYR A 169 -0.60 9.45 9.00
CA TYR A 169 -0.98 8.07 9.32
C TYR A 169 -0.10 7.04 8.60
N ALA A 170 0.34 7.34 7.37
CA ALA A 170 1.32 6.54 6.65
C ALA A 170 2.67 6.46 7.40
N GLY A 171 3.14 7.58 7.96
CA GLY A 171 4.34 7.62 8.81
C GLY A 171 4.17 6.81 10.10
N MET A 172 3.05 6.97 10.80
CA MET A 172 2.75 6.24 12.05
C MET A 172 2.57 4.73 11.82
N SER A 173 2.05 4.32 10.67
CA SER A 173 1.81 2.91 10.33
C SER A 173 3.04 2.18 9.76
N THR A 174 4.18 2.86 9.58
CA THR A 174 5.42 2.29 9.01
C THR A 174 5.83 0.99 9.69
N VAL A 175 5.86 0.97 11.02
CA VAL A 175 6.24 -0.23 11.80
C VAL A 175 5.31 -1.38 11.52
N ALA A 176 3.99 -1.13 11.46
CA ALA A 176 3.00 -2.16 11.18
C ALA A 176 3.11 -2.69 9.74
N VAL A 177 3.37 -1.82 8.76
CA VAL A 177 3.62 -2.22 7.37
C VAL A 177 4.85 -3.13 7.28
N LEU A 178 5.96 -2.74 7.93
CA LEU A 178 7.17 -3.58 7.99
C LEU A 178 6.91 -4.93 8.65
N MET A 179 6.18 -4.95 9.78
CA MET A 179 5.80 -6.19 10.46
C MET A 179 4.99 -7.12 9.56
N LEU A 180 3.99 -6.58 8.83
CA LEU A 180 3.17 -7.37 7.91
C LEU A 180 4.02 -7.95 6.78
N VAL A 181 4.85 -7.14 6.13
CA VAL A 181 5.71 -7.60 5.04
C VAL A 181 6.64 -8.71 5.53
N PHE A 182 7.38 -8.48 6.62
CA PHE A 182 8.33 -9.48 7.16
C PHE A 182 7.66 -10.74 7.72
N GLN A 183 6.40 -10.65 8.11
CA GLN A 183 5.64 -11.80 8.60
C GLN A 183 5.18 -12.71 7.45
N TYR A 184 4.69 -12.12 6.36
CA TYR A 184 3.92 -12.85 5.34
C TYR A 184 4.70 -13.20 4.07
N THR A 185 5.95 -12.74 3.90
CA THR A 185 6.85 -13.24 2.86
C THR A 185 8.21 -13.65 3.43
N ASP A 186 8.87 -14.58 2.74
CA ASP A 186 10.27 -14.98 3.01
C ASP A 186 11.20 -14.43 1.92
N CYS A 187 10.67 -13.64 0.98
CA CYS A 187 11.44 -13.09 -0.13
C CYS A 187 12.25 -11.89 0.35
N THR A 188 13.56 -12.07 0.55
CA THR A 188 14.48 -11.00 0.94
C THR A 188 14.44 -9.81 -0.01
N ALA A 189 14.23 -10.03 -1.32
CA ALA A 189 14.11 -8.93 -2.28
C ALA A 189 12.92 -8.01 -1.97
N PHE A 190 11.78 -8.56 -1.52
CA PHE A 190 10.62 -7.75 -1.13
C PHE A 190 10.89 -6.98 0.15
N HIS A 191 11.59 -7.60 1.10
CA HIS A 191 11.98 -6.95 2.34
C HIS A 191 12.92 -5.76 2.08
N CYS A 192 13.94 -5.95 1.25
CA CYS A 192 14.85 -4.88 0.83
C CYS A 192 14.10 -3.78 0.07
N GLN A 193 13.23 -4.13 -0.88
CA GLN A 193 12.49 -3.15 -1.69
C GLN A 193 11.63 -2.20 -0.84
N VAL A 194 10.92 -2.73 0.17
CA VAL A 194 10.13 -1.90 1.09
C VAL A 194 11.03 -1.05 1.98
N LEU A 195 12.09 -1.65 2.54
CA LEU A 195 13.00 -0.93 3.42
C LEU A 195 13.75 0.19 2.69
N GLU A 196 14.30 -0.07 1.51
CA GLU A 196 15.01 0.92 0.69
C GLU A 196 14.08 2.07 0.26
N CYS A 197 12.84 1.74 -0.11
CA CYS A 197 11.81 2.74 -0.38
C CYS A 197 11.62 3.64 0.85
N LEU A 198 11.41 3.07 2.03
CA LEU A 198 11.22 3.84 3.27
C LEU A 198 12.47 4.64 3.68
N MET A 199 13.68 4.09 3.50
CA MET A 199 14.94 4.79 3.72
C MET A 199 15.08 6.04 2.84
N SER A 200 14.53 6.01 1.61
CA SER A 200 14.51 7.18 0.72
C SER A 200 13.50 8.26 1.14
N LEU A 201 12.55 7.92 2.02
CA LEU A 201 11.41 8.78 2.39
C LEU A 201 11.46 9.29 3.83
N LYS A 202 12.11 8.56 4.75
CA LYS A 202 12.11 8.84 6.21
C LYS A 202 13.51 8.65 6.82
N ASN A 203 13.94 9.62 7.63
CA ASN A 203 15.30 9.66 8.20
C ASN A 203 15.50 8.72 9.40
N ASP A 204 14.45 8.35 10.11
CA ASP A 204 14.49 7.61 11.37
C ASP A 204 13.96 6.17 11.25
N ILE A 205 14.03 5.59 10.06
CA ILE A 205 13.67 4.19 9.76
C ILE A 205 14.40 3.17 10.64
N VAL A 206 15.58 3.50 11.18
CA VAL A 206 16.29 2.66 12.16
C VAL A 206 15.47 2.51 13.45
N LYS A 207 14.77 3.56 13.91
CA LYS A 207 13.89 3.47 15.08
C LYS A 207 12.70 2.56 14.79
N ASP A 208 12.15 2.64 13.57
CA ASP A 208 11.07 1.77 13.14
C ASP A 208 11.52 0.29 13.12
N LEU A 209 12.71 -0.01 12.57
CA LEU A 209 13.28 -1.36 12.61
C LEU A 209 13.52 -1.85 14.04
N LEU A 210 14.05 -1.01 14.94
CA LEU A 210 14.20 -1.36 16.36
C LEU A 210 12.85 -1.65 17.02
N CYS A 211 11.80 -0.92 16.65
CA CYS A 211 10.43 -1.17 17.11
C CYS A 211 9.92 -2.54 16.61
N VAL A 212 10.19 -2.89 15.34
CA VAL A 212 9.90 -4.24 14.81
C VAL A 212 10.66 -5.32 15.58
N ILE A 213 11.93 -5.09 15.91
CA ILE A 213 12.74 -6.04 16.71
C ILE A 213 12.17 -6.20 18.12
N ALA A 214 11.72 -5.11 18.75
CA ALA A 214 11.18 -5.12 20.10
C ALA A 214 9.80 -5.78 20.20
N HIS A 215 8.91 -5.52 19.24
CA HIS A 215 7.48 -5.84 19.34
C HIS A 215 6.95 -6.82 18.29
N GLY A 216 7.76 -7.16 17.28
CA GLY A 216 7.36 -8.05 16.20
C GLY A 216 7.25 -9.52 16.60
N THR A 217 6.66 -10.32 15.73
CA THR A 217 6.67 -11.79 15.85
C THR A 217 8.10 -12.34 15.75
N ALA A 218 8.32 -13.61 16.12
CA ALA A 218 9.63 -14.25 15.93
C ALA A 218 10.16 -14.10 14.50
N LYS A 219 9.30 -14.34 13.51
CA LYS A 219 9.66 -14.23 12.09
C LYS A 219 9.99 -12.80 11.66
N ALA A 220 9.15 -11.82 12.02
CA ALA A 220 9.40 -10.43 11.65
C ALA A 220 10.68 -9.87 12.29
N ARG A 221 10.96 -10.27 13.55
CA ARG A 221 12.18 -9.89 14.27
C ARG A 221 13.44 -10.41 13.59
N CYS A 222 13.46 -11.68 13.16
CA CYS A 222 14.61 -12.26 12.46
C CYS A 222 14.99 -11.42 11.23
N HIS A 223 14.02 -11.16 10.34
CA HIS A 223 14.26 -10.38 9.13
C HIS A 223 14.65 -8.92 9.44
N ALA A 224 14.05 -8.30 10.46
CA ALA A 224 14.41 -6.94 10.86
C ALA A 224 15.86 -6.84 11.37
N VAL A 225 16.35 -7.83 12.12
CA VAL A 225 17.75 -7.88 12.57
C VAL A 225 18.70 -8.07 11.39
N GLU A 226 18.38 -8.98 10.47
CA GLU A 226 19.18 -9.23 9.27
C GLU A 226 19.35 -7.95 8.43
N LEU A 227 18.23 -7.26 8.16
CA LEU A 227 18.25 -6.00 7.41
C LEU A 227 18.95 -4.89 8.17
N LEU A 228 18.74 -4.78 9.50
CA LEU A 228 19.44 -3.79 10.31
C LEU A 228 20.96 -3.93 10.18
N PHE A 229 21.50 -5.14 10.24
CA PHE A 229 22.94 -5.37 10.08
C PHE A 229 23.41 -5.25 8.62
N GLN A 230 22.53 -5.51 7.65
CA GLN A 230 22.83 -5.31 6.24
C GLN A 230 23.02 -3.82 5.91
N TYR A 231 22.12 -2.95 6.39
CA TYR A 231 22.15 -1.51 6.08
C TYR A 231 22.92 -0.68 7.11
N LEU A 232 23.09 -1.15 8.35
CA LEU A 232 24.01 -0.59 9.37
C LEU A 232 25.06 -1.64 9.82
N PRO A 233 26.08 -1.94 9.00
CA PRO A 233 27.11 -2.92 9.35
C PRO A 233 27.91 -2.58 10.61
N THR A 234 27.97 -1.31 11.01
CA THR A 234 28.66 -0.86 12.23
C THR A 234 28.06 -1.43 13.51
N LEU A 235 26.77 -1.80 13.49
CA LEU A 235 26.08 -2.43 14.61
C LEU A 235 26.32 -3.95 14.68
N ASN A 236 26.95 -4.54 13.66
CA ASN A 236 27.19 -5.97 13.62
C ASN A 236 28.39 -6.36 14.51
N PRO A 237 28.18 -7.08 15.63
CA PRO A 237 29.26 -7.46 16.54
C PRO A 237 30.32 -8.34 15.87
N ALA A 238 29.94 -9.18 14.91
CA ALA A 238 30.87 -10.05 14.19
C ALA A 238 31.88 -9.28 13.32
N LEU A 239 31.53 -8.06 12.88
CA LEU A 239 32.44 -7.18 12.15
C LEU A 239 33.39 -6.41 13.10
N LEU A 240 32.93 -6.11 14.31
CA LEU A 240 33.76 -5.50 15.35
C LEU A 240 34.83 -6.48 15.85
N ASP A 241 34.48 -7.76 16.04
CA ASP A 241 35.44 -8.81 16.43
C ASP A 241 36.51 -9.04 15.35
N ARG A 242 36.17 -8.92 14.06
CA ARG A 242 37.16 -8.97 12.97
C ARG A 242 38.12 -7.77 12.96
N LYS A 243 37.67 -6.58 13.40
CA LYS A 243 38.56 -5.41 13.54
C LYS A 243 39.54 -5.55 14.71
N GLY A 244 39.23 -6.36 15.74
CA GLY A 244 40.16 -6.74 16.80
C GLY A 244 41.38 -7.56 16.31
N ILE A 245 41.29 -8.16 15.13
CA ILE A 245 42.37 -8.96 14.51
C ILE A 245 43.07 -8.19 13.36
N GLY A 246 42.56 -7.00 13.00
CA GLY A 246 42.97 -6.23 11.82
C GLY A 246 43.62 -4.88 12.13
N ASN A 247 44.42 -4.76 13.18
CA ASN A 247 45.29 -3.58 13.34
C ASN A 247 46.48 -3.67 12.37
N LYS A 248 46.27 -3.22 11.13
CA LYS A 248 47.24 -2.59 10.20
C LYS A 248 46.67 -2.68 8.79
N LEU A 249 46.02 -1.62 8.31
CA LEU A 249 46.12 -1.12 6.94
C LEU A 249 45.36 0.22 6.84
N ASN A 250 46.14 1.29 6.97
CA ASN A 250 46.04 2.59 6.31
C ASN A 250 44.65 3.17 5.97
N GLY A 251 44.29 4.21 6.71
CA GLY A 251 44.13 5.58 6.19
C GLY A 251 43.15 5.85 5.05
N VAL A 252 42.30 6.88 5.30
CA VAL A 252 41.69 7.84 4.36
C VAL A 252 40.19 7.65 4.05
N LEU A 253 39.40 8.66 4.49
CA LEU A 253 38.12 9.22 3.97
C LEU A 253 36.86 8.32 3.96
N PHE A 254 35.61 8.78 4.14
CA PHE A 254 34.97 10.11 4.15
C PHE A 254 34.01 10.25 5.34
#